data_AF-A0A9D0YQL6-F1
#
_entry.id   AF-A0A9D0YQL6-F1
#
_cell.length_a   1.000
_cell.length_b   1.000
_cell.length_c   1.000
_cell.angle_alpha   90.00
_cell.angle_beta   90.00
_cell.angle_gamma   90.00
#
_symmetry.space_group_name_H-M   'P 1'
#
loop_
_entity.id
_entity.type
_entity.pdbx_description
1 polymer ?
#
loop_
_entity_poly.entity_id
_entity_poly.type
_entity_poly.pdbx_seq_one_letter_code
_entity_poly.pdbx_strand_id
1 'polypeptide(L)'
;MRFVDARNLIGKAFCDYLLTGDENFRNLYLSAEVPEEFENYKRERVAFYETFISGYKQIIPAKGCEEVVLLARALNGKGYYFEAHEVVEKFWLKCNCPEKKLLQAVIQTAIANMHLEKRNLKGYSRMKELALENLKPYRGVICTVEVENLKGELRKEKGFLRF
;
A
#
# COMPACT_ATOMS: atom_id res chain seq x y z
N MET A 1 13.44 -23.61 3.21
CA MET A 1 13.48 -22.21 2.73
C MET A 1 12.05 -21.81 2.42
N ARG A 2 11.41 -20.92 3.20
CA ARG A 2 10.04 -20.44 2.86
C ARG A 2 10.19 -19.67 1.56
N PHE A 3 9.64 -20.20 0.46
CA PHE A 3 9.61 -19.51 -0.81
C PHE A 3 9.10 -18.08 -0.55
N VAL A 4 9.98 -17.09 -0.75
CA VAL A 4 9.51 -15.73 -0.96
C VAL A 4 8.73 -15.85 -2.26
N ASP A 5 7.41 -15.81 -2.14
CA ASP A 5 6.51 -15.74 -3.28
C ASP A 5 7.03 -14.63 -4.19
N ALA A 6 7.57 -14.99 -5.36
CA ALA A 6 8.23 -14.05 -6.26
C ALA A 6 7.29 -12.90 -6.66
N ARG A 7 5.97 -13.12 -6.56
CA ARG A 7 4.94 -12.08 -6.68
C ARG A 7 5.11 -10.94 -5.68
N ASN A 8 5.44 -11.28 -4.43
CA ASN A 8 5.72 -10.30 -3.37
C ASN A 8 7.09 -9.64 -3.57
N LEU A 9 8.08 -10.34 -4.11
CA LEU A 9 9.41 -9.77 -4.35
C LEU A 9 9.35 -8.58 -5.32
N ILE A 10 8.64 -8.75 -6.45
CA ILE A 10 8.47 -7.69 -7.46
C ILE A 10 7.71 -6.49 -6.86
N GLY A 11 6.62 -6.74 -6.13
CA GLY A 11 5.87 -5.67 -5.45
C GLY A 11 6.70 -4.93 -4.38
N LYS A 12 7.54 -5.65 -3.62
CA LYS A 12 8.45 -5.07 -2.63
C LYS A 12 9.50 -4.19 -3.28
N ALA A 13 10.13 -4.67 -4.36
CA ALA A 13 11.13 -3.90 -5.11
C ALA A 13 10.50 -2.63 -5.71
N PHE A 14 9.29 -2.74 -6.27
CA PHE A 14 8.53 -1.57 -6.71
C PHE A 14 8.31 -0.56 -5.56
N CYS A 15 7.86 -1.01 -4.39
CA CYS A 15 7.66 -0.12 -3.24
C CYS A 15 8.97 0.50 -2.72
N ASP A 16 10.09 -0.23 -2.75
CA ASP A 16 11.40 0.31 -2.42
C ASP A 16 11.83 1.38 -3.43
N TYR A 17 11.58 1.17 -4.73
CA TYR A 17 11.81 2.19 -5.76
C TYR A 17 10.98 3.45 -5.50
N LEU A 18 9.69 3.32 -5.17
CA LEU A 18 8.83 4.48 -4.85
C LEU A 18 9.38 5.33 -3.71
N LEU A 19 10.06 4.72 -2.73
CA LEU A 19 10.62 5.41 -1.56
C LEU A 19 12.05 5.91 -1.75
N THR A 20 12.81 5.35 -2.69
CA THR A 20 14.26 5.61 -2.82
C THR A 20 14.67 6.20 -4.16
N GLY A 21 13.90 5.94 -5.22
CA GLY A 21 14.29 6.23 -6.61
C GLY A 21 15.47 5.40 -7.10
N ASP A 22 15.90 4.37 -6.34
CA ASP A 22 17.07 3.56 -6.69
C ASP A 22 16.70 2.52 -7.76
N GLU A 23 17.27 2.72 -8.95
CA GLU A 23 17.11 1.84 -10.12
C GLU A 23 17.55 0.39 -9.86
N ASN A 24 18.29 0.09 -8.79
CA ASN A 24 18.59 -1.30 -8.42
C ASN A 24 17.33 -2.10 -8.09
N PHE A 25 16.39 -1.50 -7.36
CA PHE A 25 15.09 -2.13 -7.12
C PHE A 25 14.27 -2.24 -8.40
N ARG A 26 14.48 -1.29 -9.32
CA ARG A 26 13.86 -1.30 -10.63
C ARG A 26 14.31 -2.53 -11.43
N ASN A 27 15.62 -2.73 -11.48
CA ASN A 27 16.21 -3.88 -12.16
C ASN A 27 15.80 -5.21 -11.51
N LEU A 28 15.66 -5.25 -10.17
CA LEU A 28 15.22 -6.44 -9.47
C LEU A 28 13.82 -6.89 -9.90
N TYR A 29 12.88 -5.98 -10.17
CA TYR A 29 11.57 -6.38 -10.65
C TYR A 29 11.63 -6.95 -12.09
N LEU A 30 12.48 -6.37 -12.96
CA LEU A 30 12.63 -6.81 -14.35
C LEU A 30 13.23 -8.22 -14.42
N SER A 31 14.25 -8.46 -13.61
CA SER A 31 15.01 -9.71 -13.61
C SER A 31 14.41 -10.81 -12.73
N ALA A 32 13.34 -10.55 -11.98
CA ALA A 32 12.75 -11.55 -11.09
C ALA A 32 12.21 -12.76 -11.86
N GLU A 33 12.77 -13.95 -11.62
CA GLU A 33 12.23 -15.19 -12.17
C GLU A 33 10.95 -15.61 -11.43
N VAL A 34 9.92 -16.00 -12.17
CA VAL A 34 8.67 -16.53 -11.63
C VAL A 34 8.37 -17.87 -12.30
N PRO A 35 7.65 -18.80 -11.63
CA PRO A 35 7.14 -19.99 -12.32
C PRO A 35 6.33 -19.62 -13.56
N GLU A 36 6.32 -20.49 -14.57
CA GLU A 36 5.67 -20.24 -15.87
C GLU A 36 4.20 -19.81 -15.71
N GLU A 37 3.46 -20.40 -14.77
CA GLU A 37 2.07 -20.04 -14.50
C GLU A 37 1.87 -18.59 -14.01
N PHE A 38 2.93 -17.91 -13.58
CA PHE A 38 2.93 -16.53 -13.09
C PHE A 38 3.60 -15.53 -14.04
N GLU A 39 4.10 -15.95 -15.20
CA GLU A 39 4.73 -15.02 -16.16
C GLU A 39 3.75 -13.94 -16.65
N ASN A 40 2.49 -14.32 -16.88
CA ASN A 40 1.48 -13.33 -17.24
C ASN A 40 1.21 -12.33 -16.11
N TYR A 41 1.14 -12.82 -14.86
CA TYR A 41 1.01 -11.96 -13.68
C TYR A 41 2.18 -10.99 -13.57
N LYS A 42 3.43 -11.45 -13.71
CA LYS A 42 4.62 -10.59 -13.69
C LYS A 42 4.53 -9.52 -14.76
N ARG A 43 4.24 -9.90 -16.01
CA ARG A 43 4.14 -8.96 -17.14
C ARG A 43 3.10 -7.88 -16.90
N GLU A 44 1.91 -8.23 -16.45
CA GLU A 44 0.85 -7.27 -16.12
C GLU A 44 1.27 -6.32 -14.99
N ARG A 45 1.89 -6.86 -13.94
CA ARG A 45 2.39 -6.05 -12.81
C ARG A 45 3.48 -5.07 -13.23
N VAL A 46 4.48 -5.53 -13.98
CA VAL A 46 5.56 -4.67 -14.45
C VAL A 46 5.03 -3.56 -15.37
N ALA A 47 4.13 -3.89 -16.30
CA ALA A 47 3.52 -2.89 -17.18
C ALA A 47 2.73 -1.83 -16.39
N PHE A 48 1.98 -2.26 -15.36
CA PHE A 48 1.32 -1.33 -14.45
C PHE A 48 2.32 -0.46 -13.68
N TYR A 49 3.39 -1.05 -13.12
CA TYR A 49 4.39 -0.30 -12.34
C TYR A 49 5.08 0.77 -13.17
N GLU A 50 5.48 0.47 -14.41
CA GLU A 50 6.09 1.47 -15.30
C GLU A 50 5.12 2.63 -15.59
N THR A 51 3.85 2.30 -15.85
CA THR A 51 2.81 3.32 -16.07
C THR A 51 2.59 4.17 -14.82
N PHE A 52 2.55 3.53 -13.65
CA PHE A 52 2.35 4.18 -12.36
C PHE A 52 3.53 5.10 -12.02
N ILE A 53 4.77 4.63 -12.18
CA ILE A 53 5.99 5.42 -11.99
C ILE A 53 5.96 6.65 -12.89
N SER A 54 5.62 6.49 -14.17
CA SER A 54 5.52 7.63 -15.10
C SER A 54 4.49 8.66 -14.65
N GLY A 55 3.35 8.23 -14.09
CA GLY A 55 2.28 9.12 -13.62
C GLY A 55 2.58 9.85 -12.31
N TYR A 56 3.51 9.32 -11.50
CA TYR A 56 3.85 9.86 -10.18
C TYR A 56 5.34 10.24 -10.05
N LYS A 57 6.05 10.38 -11.17
CA LYS A 57 7.51 10.64 -11.21
C LYS A 57 7.93 11.87 -10.41
N GLN A 58 7.06 12.88 -10.32
CA GLN A 58 7.29 14.13 -9.60
C GLN A 58 7.32 13.99 -8.06
N ILE A 59 6.75 12.90 -7.51
CA ILE A 59 6.75 12.64 -6.06
C ILE A 59 7.59 11.42 -5.67
N ILE A 60 8.32 10.84 -6.63
CA ILE A 60 9.28 9.73 -6.40
C ILE A 60 10.69 10.33 -6.37
N PRO A 61 11.51 10.07 -5.34
CA PRO A 61 11.20 9.27 -4.14
C PRO A 61 10.23 9.97 -3.18
N ALA A 62 9.27 9.23 -2.65
CA ALA A 62 8.36 9.70 -1.63
C ALA A 62 9.07 9.73 -0.28
N LYS A 63 9.35 10.95 0.22
CA LYS A 63 10.13 11.18 1.45
C LYS A 63 9.28 11.59 2.65
N GLY A 64 8.05 12.04 2.41
CA GLY A 64 7.13 12.52 3.44
C GLY A 64 5.87 11.66 3.54
N CYS A 65 5.12 11.92 4.61
CA CYS A 65 3.86 11.24 4.88
C CYS A 65 2.81 11.54 3.80
N GLU A 66 2.77 12.76 3.27
CA GLU A 66 1.84 13.16 2.21
C GLU A 66 2.06 12.38 0.91
N GLU A 67 3.30 12.32 0.41
CA GLU A 67 3.61 11.61 -0.82
C GLU A 67 3.36 10.12 -0.68
N VAL A 68 3.77 9.53 0.45
CA VAL A 68 3.59 8.09 0.72
C VAL A 68 2.12 7.72 0.77
N VAL A 69 1.28 8.51 1.47
CA VAL A 69 -0.16 8.24 1.53
C VAL A 69 -0.84 8.46 0.18
N LEU A 70 -0.41 9.47 -0.59
CA LEU A 70 -0.96 9.72 -1.93
C LEU A 70 -0.68 8.54 -2.87
N LEU A 71 0.54 8.01 -2.87
CA LEU A 71 0.90 6.80 -3.63
C LEU A 71 0.07 5.59 -3.16
N ALA A 72 -0.05 5.39 -1.85
CA ALA A 72 -0.84 4.30 -1.28
C ALA A 72 -2.33 4.37 -1.66
N ARG A 73 -2.92 5.57 -1.64
CA ARG A 73 -4.30 5.81 -2.07
C ARG A 73 -4.49 5.46 -3.54
N ALA A 74 -3.55 5.89 -4.39
CA ALA A 74 -3.60 5.61 -5.82
C ALA A 74 -3.52 4.10 -6.10
N LEU A 75 -2.62 3.38 -5.44
CA LEU A 75 -2.50 1.92 -5.53
C LEU A 75 -3.76 1.22 -5.04
N ASN A 76 -4.27 1.61 -3.86
CA ASN A 76 -5.48 1.04 -3.27
C ASN A 76 -6.70 1.24 -4.19
N GLY A 77 -6.85 2.43 -4.78
CA GLY A 77 -7.93 2.73 -5.73
C GLY A 77 -7.88 1.90 -7.03
N LYS A 78 -6.74 1.26 -7.32
CA LYS A 78 -6.56 0.36 -8.47
C LYS A 78 -6.58 -1.13 -8.11
N GLY A 79 -6.82 -1.46 -6.83
CA GLY A 79 -6.82 -2.85 -6.36
C GLY A 79 -5.44 -3.40 -5.99
N TYR A 80 -4.40 -2.55 -5.98
CA TYR A 80 -3.02 -2.93 -5.63
C TYR A 80 -2.82 -2.85 -4.11
N TYR A 81 -3.64 -3.60 -3.36
CA TYR A 81 -3.69 -3.53 -1.90
C TYR A 81 -2.39 -4.02 -1.23
N PHE A 82 -1.67 -4.94 -1.88
CA PHE A 82 -0.36 -5.37 -1.40
C PHE A 82 0.63 -4.19 -1.43
N GLU A 83 0.78 -3.57 -2.60
CA GLU A 83 1.70 -2.45 -2.79
C GLU A 83 1.29 -1.23 -1.95
N ALA A 84 -0.02 -0.98 -1.82
CA ALA A 84 -0.56 0.10 -1.02
C ALA A 84 -0.20 -0.01 0.47
N HIS A 85 -0.23 -1.22 1.06
CA HIS A 85 0.21 -1.36 2.45
C HIS A 85 1.74 -1.40 2.58
N GLU A 86 2.44 -2.06 1.66
CA GLU A 86 3.89 -2.26 1.73
C GLU A 86 4.65 -0.91 1.62
N VAL A 87 4.24 0.00 0.71
CA VAL A 87 4.88 1.32 0.57
C VAL A 87 4.76 2.14 1.86
N VAL A 88 3.61 2.09 2.52
CA VAL A 88 3.36 2.82 3.78
C VAL A 88 4.09 2.14 4.93
N GLU A 89 4.09 0.81 5.02
CA GLU A 89 4.77 0.07 6.08
C GLU A 89 6.29 0.29 6.06
N LYS A 90 6.91 0.24 4.88
CA LYS A 90 8.35 0.51 4.71
C LYS A 90 8.74 1.92 5.18
N PHE A 91 7.90 2.92 4.90
CA PHE A 91 8.10 4.27 5.42
C PHE A 91 7.84 4.34 6.94
N TRP A 92 6.73 3.76 7.39
CA TRP A 92 6.27 3.76 8.78
C TRP A 92 7.31 3.14 9.74
N LEU A 93 7.97 2.05 9.33
CA LEU A 93 9.02 1.39 10.10
C LEU A 93 10.19 2.34 10.40
N LYS A 94 10.55 3.20 9.45
CA LYS A 94 11.70 4.12 9.53
C LYS A 94 11.32 5.48 10.11
N CYS A 95 10.06 5.89 9.99
CA CYS A 95 9.65 7.22 10.40
C CYS A 95 9.58 7.36 11.94
N ASN A 96 9.97 8.52 12.43
CA ASN A 96 9.71 8.98 13.80
C ASN A 96 8.90 10.29 13.73
N CYS A 97 7.62 10.17 13.42
CA CYS A 97 6.71 11.30 13.19
C CYS A 97 5.44 11.22 14.05
N PRO A 98 4.77 12.35 14.31
CA PRO A 98 3.48 12.39 15.01
C PRO A 98 2.37 11.58 14.33
N GLU A 99 2.46 11.38 13.01
CA GLU A 99 1.46 10.70 12.17
C GLU A 99 1.61 9.18 12.16
N LYS A 100 2.50 8.61 12.98
CA LYS A 100 2.80 7.17 12.98
C LYS A 100 1.57 6.28 13.18
N LYS A 101 0.59 6.70 14.01
CA LYS A 101 -0.68 5.97 14.17
C LYS A 101 -1.62 6.15 12.97
N LEU A 102 -1.65 7.33 12.36
CA LEU A 102 -2.42 7.57 11.13
C LEU A 102 -1.90 6.70 9.98
N LEU A 103 -0.58 6.63 9.79
CA LEU A 103 0.06 5.73 8.83
C LEU A 103 -0.30 4.27 9.11
N GLN A 104 -0.31 3.85 10.38
CA GLN A 104 -0.71 2.50 10.77
C GLN A 104 -2.19 2.22 10.43
N ALA A 105 -3.07 3.21 10.57
CA ALA A 105 -4.47 3.07 10.14
C ALA A 105 -4.60 2.95 8.61
N VAL A 106 -3.80 3.68 7.84
CA VAL A 106 -3.73 3.53 6.36
C VAL A 106 -3.27 2.13 5.97
N ILE A 107 -2.21 1.62 6.60
CA ILE A 107 -1.72 0.23 6.40
C ILE A 107 -2.85 -0.76 6.68
N GLN A 108 -3.51 -0.65 7.83
CA GLN A 108 -4.60 -1.55 8.22
C GLN A 108 -5.79 -1.46 7.26
N THR A 109 -6.09 -0.28 6.73
CA THR A 109 -7.16 -0.09 5.73
C THR A 109 -6.84 -0.83 4.43
N ALA A 110 -5.60 -0.74 3.93
CA ALA A 110 -5.18 -1.51 2.75
C ALA A 110 -5.16 -3.03 3.00
N ILE A 111 -4.70 -3.47 4.18
CA ILE A 111 -4.74 -4.90 4.57
C ILE A 111 -6.18 -5.41 4.69
N ALA A 112 -7.11 -4.59 5.19
CA ALA A 112 -8.53 -4.94 5.20
C ALA A 112 -9.01 -5.26 3.78
N ASN A 113 -8.73 -4.41 2.79
CA ASN A 113 -9.09 -4.68 1.39
C ASN A 113 -8.46 -5.99 0.85
N MET A 114 -7.21 -6.28 1.19
CA MET A 114 -6.56 -7.55 0.84
C MET A 114 -7.26 -8.77 1.50
N HIS A 115 -7.75 -8.64 2.73
CA HIS A 115 -8.55 -9.69 3.37
C HIS A 115 -9.90 -9.88 2.69
N LEU A 116 -10.56 -8.78 2.30
CA LEU A 116 -11.84 -8.82 1.61
C LEU A 116 -11.72 -9.51 0.24
N GLU A 117 -10.66 -9.22 -0.52
CA GLU A 117 -10.34 -9.90 -1.79
C GLU A 117 -10.25 -11.42 -1.61
N LYS A 118 -9.63 -11.86 -0.50
CA LYS A 118 -9.49 -13.28 -0.14
C LYS A 118 -10.73 -13.88 0.53
N ARG A 119 -11.87 -13.16 0.54
CA ARG A 119 -13.11 -13.53 1.23
C ARG A 119 -12.94 -13.80 2.73
N ASN A 120 -11.90 -13.26 3.34
CA ASN A 120 -11.61 -13.39 4.77
C ASN A 120 -12.28 -12.25 5.55
N LEU A 121 -13.58 -12.40 5.83
CA LEU A 121 -14.37 -11.38 6.53
C LEU A 121 -13.90 -11.13 7.96
N LYS A 122 -13.39 -12.16 8.64
CA LYS A 122 -12.84 -12.02 10.01
C LYS A 122 -11.62 -11.10 10.01
N GLY A 123 -10.69 -11.31 9.07
CA GLY A 123 -9.51 -10.46 8.90
C GLY A 123 -9.89 -9.03 8.48
N TYR A 124 -10.87 -8.90 7.58
CA TYR A 124 -11.40 -7.60 7.13
C TYR A 124 -11.94 -6.78 8.32
N SER A 125 -12.84 -7.35 9.12
CA SER A 125 -13.41 -6.66 10.29
C SER A 125 -12.34 -6.31 11.33
N ARG A 126 -11.42 -7.24 11.62
CA ARG A 126 -10.35 -7.01 12.59
C ARG A 126 -9.45 -5.84 12.21
N MET A 127 -9.08 -5.72 10.93
CA MET A 127 -8.26 -4.61 10.47
C MET A 127 -9.00 -3.26 10.54
N LYS A 128 -10.31 -3.25 10.24
CA LYS A 128 -11.13 -2.03 10.36
C LYS A 128 -11.19 -1.50 11.78
N GLU A 129 -11.39 -2.39 12.76
CA GLU A 129 -11.40 -2.04 14.18
C GLU A 129 -10.07 -1.41 14.60
N LEU A 130 -8.96 -2.04 14.24
CA LEU A 130 -7.63 -1.53 14.57
C LEU A 130 -7.36 -0.16 13.92
N ALA A 131 -7.77 0.02 12.67
CA ALA A 131 -7.63 1.30 11.98
C ALA A 131 -8.44 2.40 12.68
N LEU A 132 -9.69 2.12 13.08
CA LEU A 132 -10.52 3.05 13.84
C LEU A 132 -9.88 3.44 15.18
N GLU A 133 -9.31 2.48 15.91
CA GLU A 133 -8.59 2.73 17.16
C GLU A 133 -7.41 3.67 16.95
N ASN A 134 -6.62 3.45 15.90
CA ASN A 134 -5.48 4.28 15.55
C ASN A 134 -5.89 5.71 15.11
N LEU A 135 -7.09 5.88 14.57
CA LEU A 135 -7.63 7.18 14.13
C LEU A 135 -8.27 8.01 15.24
N LYS A 136 -8.46 7.47 16.45
CA LYS A 136 -9.05 8.20 17.59
C LYS A 136 -8.42 9.58 17.87
N PRO A 137 -7.08 9.74 17.85
CA PRO A 137 -6.43 11.02 18.16
C PRO A 137 -6.54 12.07 17.04
N TYR A 138 -6.92 11.67 15.83
CA TYR A 138 -6.81 12.51 14.64
C TYR A 138 -8.17 13.06 14.19
N ARG A 139 -8.15 14.24 13.59
CA ARG A 139 -9.29 14.94 12.97
C ARG A 139 -8.81 15.81 11.81
N GLY A 140 -9.69 16.12 10.87
CA GLY A 140 -9.39 16.95 9.70
C GLY A 140 -8.52 16.24 8.67
N VAL A 141 -7.81 17.04 7.85
CA VAL A 141 -6.94 16.53 6.79
C VAL A 141 -5.51 16.38 7.29
N ILE A 142 -4.97 15.15 7.26
CA ILE A 142 -3.60 14.84 7.69
C ILE A 142 -2.97 13.90 6.67
N CYS A 143 -1.77 14.22 6.18
CA CYS A 143 -1.09 13.46 5.13
C CYS A 143 -2.00 13.19 3.93
N THR A 144 -2.80 14.18 3.53
CA THR A 144 -3.86 14.09 2.50
C THR A 144 -5.09 13.24 2.87
N VAL A 145 -5.11 12.51 3.98
CA VAL A 145 -6.28 11.72 4.45
C VAL A 145 -7.30 12.65 5.05
N GLU A 146 -8.55 12.62 4.56
CA GLU A 146 -9.67 13.16 5.32
C GLU A 146 -10.08 12.11 6.37
N VAL A 147 -9.65 12.32 7.60
CA VAL A 147 -9.80 11.38 8.72
C VAL A 147 -11.26 11.01 8.98
N GLU A 148 -12.19 11.96 8.86
CA GLU A 148 -13.60 11.67 9.15
C GLU A 148 -14.24 10.84 8.03
N ASN A 149 -13.87 11.08 6.77
CA ASN A 149 -14.30 10.23 5.66
C ASN A 149 -13.77 8.80 5.81
N LEU A 150 -12.49 8.65 6.18
CA LEU A 150 -11.90 7.32 6.42
C LEU A 150 -12.60 6.60 7.56
N LYS A 151 -12.88 7.27 8.68
CA LYS A 151 -13.68 6.68 9.78
C LYS A 151 -15.08 6.27 9.29
N GLY A 152 -15.69 7.04 8.40
CA GLY A 152 -16.95 6.69 7.74
C GLY A 152 -16.85 5.41 6.90
N GLU A 153 -15.84 5.32 6.02
CA GLU A 153 -15.54 4.13 5.22
C GLU A 153 -15.35 2.89 6.11
N LEU A 154 -14.54 3.01 7.17
CA LEU A 154 -14.23 1.92 8.10
C LEU A 154 -15.44 1.42 8.90
N ARG A 155 -16.49 2.24 9.05
CA ARG A 155 -17.73 1.85 9.74
C ARG A 155 -18.74 1.15 8.83
N LYS A 156 -18.58 1.23 7.51
CA LYS A 156 -19.46 0.50 6.58
C LYS A 156 -19.38 -0.99 6.84
N GLU A 157 -20.50 -1.69 6.71
CA GLU A 157 -20.54 -3.14 6.94
C GLU A 157 -19.58 -3.88 5.97
N LYS A 158 -19.66 -3.54 4.68
CA LYS A 158 -18.87 -4.17 3.61
C LYS A 158 -18.57 -3.20 2.49
N GLY A 159 -17.48 -3.44 1.77
CA GLY A 159 -17.06 -2.69 0.59
C GLY A 159 -15.55 -2.50 0.58
N PHE A 160 -14.95 -2.27 -0.59
CA PHE A 160 -13.55 -1.88 -0.64
C PHE A 160 -13.40 -0.45 -0.11
N LEU A 161 -12.53 -0.29 0.88
CA LEU A 161 -12.33 0.93 1.62
C LEU A 161 -11.46 1.90 0.84
N ARG A 162 -11.76 3.19 0.99
CA ARG A 162 -10.98 4.30 0.45
C ARG A 162 -10.49 5.16 1.62
N PHE A 163 -9.34 5.79 1.45
CA PHE A 163 -8.73 6.73 2.40
C PHE A 163 -8.12 7.89 1.63
#